data_AF-A0A497MRQ3-F1
#
_entry.id   AF-A0A497MRQ3-F1
#
_cell.length_a   1.000
_cell.length_b   1.000
_cell.length_c   1.000
_cell.angle_alpha   90.00
_cell.angle_beta   90.00
_cell.angle_gamma   90.00
#
_symmetry.space_group_name_H-M   'P 1'
#
loop_
_entity.id
_entity.type
_entity.pdbx_description
1 polymer ?
#
loop_
_entity_poly.entity_id
_entity_poly.type
_entity_poly.pdbx_seq_one_letter_code
_entity_poly.pdbx_strand_id
1 'polypeptide(L)'
;AYQKPESYVKNQLLVFLRSRVEPPEFTARVEATKKVMEREVSGIYEVFGLGSSALSNMYTLLYLTDFASIYLAYLRGVDPGDTSLIEDLKKNLDSNMGILSKLRSEFGDGG
;
A
#
# COMPACT_ATOMS: atom_id res chain seq x y z
N ALA A 1 -25.24 6.09 -4.03
CA ALA A 1 -24.39 4.93 -4.38
C ALA A 1 -23.15 5.46 -5.09
N TYR A 2 -21.94 5.05 -4.70
CA TYR A 2 -20.71 5.47 -5.35
C TYR A 2 -20.71 4.96 -6.80
N GLN A 3 -20.71 5.88 -7.76
CA GLN A 3 -20.79 5.58 -9.19
C GLN A 3 -19.37 5.63 -9.75
N LYS A 4 -18.86 4.46 -10.16
CA LYS A 4 -17.49 4.26 -10.64
C LYS A 4 -17.34 4.99 -11.99
N PRO A 5 -16.43 5.97 -12.14
CA PRO A 5 -16.20 6.59 -13.43
C PRO A 5 -15.53 5.56 -14.36
N GLU A 6 -16.15 5.25 -15.51
CA GLU A 6 -15.75 4.19 -16.44
C GLU A 6 -14.30 4.30 -16.97
N SER A 7 -13.69 5.49 -16.86
CA SER A 7 -12.39 5.79 -17.45
C SER A 7 -11.18 5.25 -16.66
N TYR A 8 -11.32 4.95 -15.37
CA TYR A 8 -10.15 4.67 -14.52
C TYR A 8 -9.67 3.22 -14.53
N VAL A 9 -10.53 2.25 -14.86
CA VAL A 9 -10.22 0.84 -14.57
C VAL A 9 -9.40 0.19 -15.69
N LYS A 10 -9.59 0.61 -16.95
CA LYS A 10 -8.97 -0.01 -18.13
C LYS A 10 -7.45 0.08 -18.20
N ASN A 11 -6.80 0.89 -17.36
CA ASN A 11 -5.33 1.00 -17.30
C ASN A 11 -4.75 0.72 -15.91
N GLN A 12 -5.50 0.03 -15.04
CA GLN A 12 -5.04 -0.36 -13.72
C GLN A 12 -4.61 -1.82 -13.69
N LEU A 13 -3.51 -2.07 -12.97
CA LEU A 13 -3.03 -3.40 -12.68
C LEU A 13 -3.40 -3.79 -11.25
N LEU A 14 -3.98 -4.98 -11.09
CA LEU A 14 -4.29 -5.54 -9.77
C LEU A 14 -3.18 -6.51 -9.37
N VAL A 15 -2.52 -6.24 -8.25
CA VAL A 15 -1.46 -7.10 -7.70
C VAL A 15 -1.88 -7.56 -6.31
N PHE A 16 -2.02 -8.87 -6.13
CA PHE A 16 -2.28 -9.49 -4.83
C PHE A 16 -0.96 -9.91 -4.19
N LEU A 17 -0.73 -9.48 -2.95
CA LEU A 17 0.35 -9.97 -2.10
C LEU A 17 -0.22 -11.09 -1.22
N ARG A 18 0.29 -12.31 -1.40
CA ARG A 18 -0.31 -13.53 -0.85
C ARG A 18 0.65 -14.24 0.09
N SER A 19 0.10 -14.79 1.16
CA SER A 19 0.86 -15.63 2.08
C SER A 19 0.55 -17.09 1.79
N ARG A 20 1.57 -17.96 1.85
CA ARG A 20 1.35 -19.42 1.67
C ARG A 20 0.61 -20.07 2.86
N VAL A 21 0.51 -19.35 3.97
CA VAL A 21 -0.14 -19.80 5.21
C VAL A 21 -1.35 -18.94 5.55
N GLU A 22 -1.98 -18.31 4.55
CA GLU A 22 -3.18 -17.50 4.76
C GLU A 22 -4.40 -18.37 5.13
N PRO A 23 -5.28 -17.89 6.02
CA PRO A 23 -6.54 -18.56 6.32
C PRO A 23 -7.47 -18.65 5.09
N PRO A 24 -8.34 -19.67 5.01
CA PRO A 24 -9.24 -19.88 3.86
C PRO A 24 -10.11 -18.66 3.53
N GLU A 25 -10.48 -17.86 4.52
CA GLU A 25 -11.29 -16.65 4.36
C GLU A 25 -10.57 -15.59 3.51
N PHE A 26 -9.24 -15.47 3.65
CA PHE A 26 -8.45 -14.57 2.83
C PHE A 26 -8.38 -15.06 1.38
N THR A 27 -8.19 -16.36 1.19
CA THR A 27 -8.20 -16.95 -0.15
C THR A 27 -9.53 -16.72 -0.85
N ALA A 28 -10.65 -16.97 -0.16
CA ALA A 28 -11.99 -16.74 -0.70
C ALA A 28 -12.22 -15.28 -1.11
N ARG A 29 -11.74 -14.32 -0.30
CA ARG A 29 -11.84 -12.88 -0.61
C ARG A 29 -11.03 -12.50 -1.85
N VAL A 30 -9.83 -13.04 -2.02
CA VAL A 30 -9.00 -12.79 -3.20
C VAL A 30 -9.68 -13.35 -4.45
N GLU A 31 -10.11 -14.61 -4.43
CA GLU A 31 -10.76 -15.22 -5.60
C GLU A 31 -12.08 -14.52 -5.97
N ALA A 32 -12.88 -14.12 -4.98
CA ALA A 32 -14.09 -13.33 -5.22
C ALA A 32 -13.77 -11.98 -5.87
N THR A 33 -12.72 -11.30 -5.41
CA THR A 33 -12.29 -10.01 -5.96
C THR A 33 -11.77 -10.16 -7.39
N LYS A 34 -10.98 -11.20 -7.67
CA LYS A 34 -10.50 -11.51 -9.02
C LYS A 34 -11.66 -11.68 -10.00
N LYS A 35 -12.67 -12.47 -9.62
CA LYS A 35 -13.87 -12.69 -10.44
C LYS A 35 -14.63 -11.40 -10.76
N VAL A 36 -14.71 -10.47 -9.81
CA VAL A 36 -15.38 -9.18 -10.02
C VAL A 36 -14.56 -8.24 -10.91
N MET A 37 -13.23 -8.29 -10.81
CA MET A 37 -12.34 -7.33 -11.45
C MET A 37 -11.75 -7.81 -12.79
N GLU A 38 -11.87 -9.09 -13.15
CA GLU A 38 -11.21 -9.70 -14.33
C GLU A 38 -11.46 -8.95 -15.64
N ARG A 39 -12.64 -8.32 -15.80
CA ARG A 39 -13.03 -7.58 -17.02
C ARG A 39 -12.75 -6.08 -16.94
N GLU A 40 -12.39 -5.61 -15.75
CA GLU A 40 -12.29 -4.20 -15.44
C GLU A 40 -10.84 -3.73 -15.48
N VAL A 41 -9.88 -4.59 -15.14
CA VAL A 41 -8.45 -4.27 -15.03
C VAL A 41 -7.64 -4.74 -16.25
N SER A 42 -6.48 -4.14 -16.49
CA SER A 42 -5.59 -4.54 -17.59
C SER A 42 -4.81 -5.81 -17.30
N GLY A 43 -4.71 -6.23 -16.03
CA GLY A 43 -4.10 -7.48 -15.64
C GLY A 43 -4.24 -7.76 -14.14
N ILE A 44 -4.14 -9.04 -13.79
CA ILE A 44 -4.15 -9.54 -12.42
C ILE A 44 -2.88 -10.35 -12.20
N TYR A 45 -2.13 -10.01 -11.15
CA TYR A 45 -0.91 -10.71 -10.74
C TYR A 45 -1.00 -11.12 -9.28
N GLU A 46 -0.35 -12.24 -8.95
CA GLU A 46 -0.27 -12.77 -7.60
C GLU A 46 1.19 -12.98 -7.24
N VAL A 47 1.60 -12.40 -6.12
CA VAL A 47 2.96 -12.51 -5.59
C VAL A 47 2.88 -13.21 -4.25
N PHE A 48 3.52 -14.36 -4.14
CA PHE A 48 3.53 -15.13 -2.90
C PHE A 48 4.79 -14.86 -2.08
N GLY A 49 4.61 -14.69 -0.78
CA GLY A 49 5.70 -14.68 0.18
C GLY A 49 6.50 -15.98 0.14
N LEU A 50 7.76 -15.89 0.56
CA LEU A 50 8.67 -17.04 0.67
C LEU A 50 8.79 -17.48 2.14
N GLY A 51 9.18 -18.74 2.33
CA GLY A 51 9.32 -19.37 3.64
C GLY A 51 8.06 -20.08 4.15
N SER A 52 8.21 -20.78 5.27
CA SER A 52 7.17 -21.65 5.85
C SER A 52 6.36 -21.00 6.98
N SER A 53 6.81 -19.84 7.50
CA SER A 53 6.12 -19.12 8.58
C SER A 53 5.40 -17.88 8.05
N ALA A 54 4.35 -17.44 8.76
CA ALA A 54 3.65 -16.20 8.47
C ALA A 54 4.60 -14.99 8.49
N LEU A 55 5.53 -14.97 9.44
CA LEU A 55 6.51 -13.89 9.59
C LEU A 55 7.48 -13.85 8.40
N SER A 56 7.99 -15.00 7.95
CA SER A 56 8.86 -15.08 6.78
C SER A 56 8.16 -14.62 5.50
N ASN A 57 6.89 -15.02 5.32
CA ASN A 57 6.08 -14.59 4.19
C ASN A 57 5.91 -13.06 4.20
N MET A 58 5.54 -12.51 5.36
CA MET A 58 5.36 -11.07 5.54
C MET A 58 6.63 -10.27 5.22
N TYR A 59 7.77 -10.62 5.81
CA TYR A 59 9.02 -9.91 5.54
C TYR A 59 9.43 -9.99 4.08
N THR A 60 9.28 -11.16 3.44
CA THR A 60 9.62 -11.30 2.02
C THR A 60 8.80 -10.34 1.16
N LEU A 61 7.49 -10.26 1.42
CA LEU A 61 6.61 -9.38 0.67
C LEU A 61 6.93 -7.91 0.95
N LEU A 62 7.18 -7.53 2.21
CA LEU A 62 7.58 -6.17 2.59
C LEU A 62 8.85 -5.74 1.86
N TYR A 63 9.92 -6.54 1.95
CA TYR A 63 11.17 -6.22 1.28
C TYR A 63 10.99 -6.08 -0.23
N LEU A 64 10.26 -7.00 -0.86
CA LEU A 64 10.00 -6.94 -2.29
C LEU A 64 9.26 -5.65 -2.68
N THR A 65 8.23 -5.25 -1.91
CA THR A 65 7.45 -4.05 -2.20
C THR A 65 8.23 -2.76 -1.94
N ASP A 66 9.09 -2.75 -0.92
CA ASP A 66 9.95 -1.61 -0.60
C ASP A 66 10.96 -1.38 -1.72
N PHE A 67 11.66 -2.46 -2.14
CA PHE A 67 12.58 -2.38 -3.27
C PHE A 67 11.84 -1.96 -4.55
N ALA A 68 10.71 -2.58 -4.87
CA ALA A 68 9.94 -2.22 -6.06
C ALA A 68 9.60 -0.72 -6.08
N SER A 69 9.24 -0.14 -4.94
CA SER A 69 8.93 1.29 -4.81
C SER A 69 10.16 2.17 -5.04
N ILE A 70 11.31 1.81 -4.45
CA ILE A 70 12.58 2.53 -4.62
C ILE A 70 13.05 2.45 -6.09
N TYR A 71 13.03 1.27 -6.69
CA TYR A 71 13.40 1.08 -8.09
C TYR A 71 12.47 1.89 -9.02
N LEU A 72 11.18 1.93 -8.73
CA LEU A 72 10.22 2.72 -9.50
C LEU A 72 10.48 4.22 -9.39
N ALA A 73 10.81 4.72 -8.20
CA ALA A 73 11.17 6.12 -7.99
C ALA A 73 12.43 6.48 -8.80
N TYR A 74 13.46 5.63 -8.73
CA TYR A 74 14.69 5.78 -9.52
C TYR A 74 14.40 5.81 -11.02
N LEU A 75 13.63 4.85 -11.55
CA LEU A 75 13.25 4.80 -12.97
C LEU A 75 12.42 6.01 -13.42
N ARG A 76 11.69 6.65 -12.51
CA ARG A 76 10.90 7.85 -12.77
C ARG A 76 11.67 9.16 -12.55
N GLY A 77 12.92 9.09 -12.07
CA GLY A 77 13.71 10.27 -11.71
C GLY A 77 13.12 11.04 -10.52
N VAL A 78 12.37 10.37 -9.65
CA VAL A 78 11.77 10.95 -8.43
C VAL A 78 12.64 10.56 -7.24
N ASP A 79 12.85 11.49 -6.32
CA ASP A 79 13.49 11.20 -5.04
C ASP A 79 12.54 10.39 -4.14
N PRO A 80 12.85 9.12 -3.81
CA PRO A 80 12.00 8.31 -2.95
C PRO A 80 11.93 8.81 -1.50
N GLY A 81 12.86 9.69 -1.07
CA GLY A 81 12.89 10.27 0.27
C GLY A 81 12.10 11.56 0.41
N ASP A 82 11.61 12.15 -0.69
CA ASP A 82 10.85 13.40 -0.63
C ASP A 82 9.48 13.17 0.02
N THR A 83 9.32 13.71 1.23
CA THR A 83 8.07 13.67 1.99
C THR A 83 7.50 15.06 2.24
N SER A 84 7.97 16.08 1.50
CA SER A 84 7.55 17.48 1.63
C SER A 84 6.02 17.67 1.63
N LEU A 85 5.31 16.97 0.74
CA LEU A 85 3.84 16.99 0.70
C LEU A 85 3.20 16.50 2.02
N ILE A 86 3.77 15.45 2.61
CA ILE A 86 3.29 14.89 3.88
C ILE A 86 3.62 15.85 5.03
N GLU A 87 4.81 16.47 5.01
CA GLU A 87 5.19 17.49 5.99
C GLU A 87 4.26 18.70 5.94
N ASP A 88 3.92 19.17 4.75
CA ASP A 88 3.00 20.30 4.58
C ASP A 88 1.58 19.93 4.99
N LEU A 89 1.12 18.71 4.69
CA LEU A 89 -0.16 18.19 5.20
C LEU A 89 -0.17 18.14 6.75
N LYS A 90 0.91 17.64 7.36
CA LYS A 90 1.07 17.61 8.82
C LYS A 90 0.98 19.02 9.43
N LYS A 91 1.68 20.00 8.85
CA LYS A 91 1.63 21.41 9.28
C LYS A 91 0.23 22.02 9.15
N ASN A 92 -0.46 21.74 8.04
CA ASN A 92 -1.82 22.23 7.80
C ASN A 92 -2.82 21.65 8.81
N LEU A 93 -2.71 20.37 9.13
CA LEU A 93 -3.59 19.72 10.12
C LEU A 93 -3.33 20.24 11.54
N ASP A 94 -2.08 20.49 11.91
CA ASP A 94 -1.76 21.06 13.22
C ASP A 94 -2.26 22.50 13.36
N SER A 95 -2.16 23.30 12.30
CA SER A 95 -2.69 24.67 12.27
C SER A 95 -4.20 24.73 12.51
N ASN A 96 -4.96 23.71 12.07
CA ASN A 96 -6.41 23.68 12.16
C ASN A 96 -6.95 22.94 13.40
N MET A 97 -6.18 22.03 14.01
CA MET A 97 -6.68 21.14 15.08
C MET A 97 -5.73 20.97 16.29
N GLY A 98 -4.49 21.48 16.23
CA GLY A 98 -3.52 21.37 17.33
C GLY A 98 -3.11 19.92 17.68
N ILE A 99 -3.25 18.97 16.75
CA ILE A 99 -3.04 17.55 17.02
C ILE A 99 -1.56 17.23 17.22
N LEU A 100 -0.65 17.82 16.43
CA LEU A 100 0.78 17.52 16.55
C LEU A 100 1.38 18.19 17.79
N SER A 101 0.96 19.41 18.12
CA SER A 101 1.35 20.06 19.37
C SER A 101 0.90 19.25 20.60
N LYS A 102 -0.32 18.67 20.56
CA LYS A 102 -0.83 17.81 21.64
C LYS A 102 -0.07 16.48 21.74
N LEU A 103 0.16 15.79 20.62
CA LEU A 103 0.94 14.54 20.59
C LEU A 103 2.40 14.74 21.04
N ARG A 104 3.04 15.85 20.64
CA ARG A 104 4.42 16.17 21.05
C ARG A 104 4.50 16.47 22.55
N SER A 105 3.47 17.07 23.13
CA SER A 105 3.36 17.29 24.58
C SER A 105 3.14 16.00 25.38
N GLU A 106 2.48 15.00 24.79
CA GLU A 106 2.19 13.71 25.43
C GLU A 106 3.34 12.71 25.32
N PHE A 107 4.11 12.73 24.22
CA PHE A 107 5.14 11.73 23.94
C PHE A 107 6.59 12.26 24.02
N GLY A 108 6.80 13.57 24.20
CA GLY A 108 8.13 14.19 24.21
C GLY A 108 8.82 14.10 22.85
N ASP A 109 9.69 15.07 22.54
CA ASP A 109 10.54 14.99 21.35
C ASP A 109 11.55 13.84 21.56
N GLY A 110 11.18 12.64 21.12
CA GLY A 110 12.09 11.52 20.95
C GLY A 110 13.11 11.89 19.88
N GLY A 111 14.30 12.29 20.33
CA GLY A 111 15.48 12.50 19.48
C GLY A 111 15.96 11.22 18.80
#